data_AF-A0A3D2FQI7-F1
#
_entry.id   AF-A0A3D2FQI7-F1
#
_cell.length_a   1.000
_cell.length_b   1.000
_cell.length_c   1.000
_cell.angle_alpha   90.00
_cell.angle_beta   90.00
_cell.angle_gamma   90.00
#
_symmetry.space_group_name_H-M   'P 1'
#
loop_
_entity.id
_entity.type
_entity.pdbx_description
1 polymer ?
#
loop_
_entity_poly.entity_id
_entity_poly.type
_entity_poly.pdbx_seq_one_letter_code
_entity_poly.pdbx_strand_id
1 'polypeptide(L)'
;PYAVKYYSDEIKEKIKLNNPIDAVKSEMEILKNKADIFVLLTHQGADLDVAFAEKVKGIDVIVGSHSQSAMDEPKEVNGTLIVQAGKEGYYVGTVEMVLKGKE
;
A
#
# COMPACT_ATOMS: atom_id res chain seq x y z
N PRO A 1 15.61 -12.38 5.75
CA PRO A 1 14.19 -12.02 6.01
C PRO A 1 13.27 -13.22 5.72
N TYR A 2 12.13 -13.35 6.41
CA TYR A 2 11.21 -14.49 6.21
C TYR A 2 10.81 -14.64 4.73
N ALA A 3 10.58 -13.53 4.04
CA ALA A 3 10.22 -13.46 2.63
C ALA A 3 11.18 -14.21 1.68
N VAL A 4 12.45 -14.36 2.05
CA VAL A 4 13.46 -15.04 1.20
C VAL A 4 14.02 -16.32 1.83
N LYS A 5 13.37 -16.84 2.88
CA LYS A 5 13.87 -17.96 3.69
C LYS A 5 14.21 -19.19 2.86
N TYR A 6 13.39 -19.49 1.85
CA TYR A 6 13.46 -20.72 1.05
C TYR A 6 14.20 -20.57 -0.28
N TYR A 7 14.78 -19.40 -0.57
CA TYR A 7 15.57 -19.20 -1.79
C TYR A 7 17.02 -19.67 -1.60
N SER A 8 17.72 -19.92 -2.71
CA SER A 8 19.16 -20.20 -2.69
C SER A 8 19.96 -18.97 -2.24
N ASP A 9 21.17 -19.19 -1.73
CA ASP A 9 22.03 -18.10 -1.27
C ASP A 9 22.41 -17.16 -2.41
N GLU A 10 22.63 -17.70 -3.62
CA GLU A 10 22.84 -16.91 -4.84
C GLU A 10 21.67 -15.94 -5.12
N ILE A 11 20.43 -16.36 -4.91
CA ILE A 11 19.27 -15.49 -5.10
C ILE A 11 19.17 -14.47 -3.96
N LYS A 12 19.40 -14.89 -2.72
CA LYS A 12 19.34 -13.99 -1.55
C LYS A 12 20.34 -12.84 -1.68
N GLU A 13 21.54 -13.10 -2.18
CA GLU A 13 22.57 -12.06 -2.39
C GLU A 13 22.18 -11.03 -3.44
N LYS A 14 21.30 -11.38 -4.39
CA LYS A 14 20.81 -10.48 -5.45
C LYS A 14 19.56 -9.68 -5.05
N ILE A 15 18.89 -10.03 -3.94
CA ILE A 15 17.67 -9.38 -3.50
C ILE A 15 17.97 -8.43 -2.34
N LYS A 16 17.73 -7.14 -2.56
CA LYS A 16 17.74 -6.13 -1.51
C LYS A 16 16.33 -5.89 -0.99
N LEU A 17 16.11 -6.18 0.30
CA LEU A 17 14.86 -5.86 1.00
C LEU A 17 15.08 -4.63 1.87
N ASN A 18 14.34 -3.56 1.57
CA ASN A 18 14.36 -2.32 2.34
C ASN A 18 13.23 -2.30 3.38
N ASN A 19 13.34 -1.42 4.37
CA ASN A 19 12.21 -1.11 5.24
C ASN A 19 11.10 -0.45 4.38
N PRO A 20 9.87 -0.99 4.40
CA PRO A 20 8.81 -0.50 3.53
C PRO A 20 8.37 0.93 3.86
N ILE A 21 8.41 1.33 5.13
CA ILE A 21 8.06 2.70 5.56
C ILE A 21 9.07 3.69 4.99
N ASP A 22 10.37 3.41 5.15
CA ASP A 22 11.42 4.31 4.69
C ASP A 22 11.45 4.40 3.16
N ALA A 23 11.23 3.27 2.47
CA ALA A 23 11.16 3.22 1.02
C ALA A 23 10.00 4.06 0.46
N VAL A 24 8.79 3.91 1.03
CA VAL A 24 7.62 4.69 0.59
C VAL A 24 7.81 6.18 0.90
N LYS A 25 8.30 6.53 2.10
CA LYS A 25 8.56 7.94 2.45
C LYS A 25 9.58 8.58 1.52
N SER A 26 10.65 7.87 1.17
CA SER A 26 11.66 8.37 0.24
C SER A 26 11.08 8.61 -1.15
N GLU A 27 10.24 7.70 -1.64
CA GLU A 27 9.61 7.85 -2.96
C GLU A 27 8.60 9.00 -2.98
N MET A 28 7.76 9.09 -1.94
CA MET A 28 6.83 10.21 -1.79
C MET A 28 7.54 11.55 -1.75
N GLU A 29 8.68 11.64 -1.06
CA GLU A 29 9.48 12.88 -0.99
C GLU A 29 10.04 13.29 -2.37
N ILE A 30 10.46 12.32 -3.20
CA ILE A 30 10.91 12.56 -4.58
C ILE A 30 9.75 13.05 -5.46
N LEU A 31 8.55 12.54 -5.22
CA LEU A 31 7.36 12.78 -6.04
C LEU A 31 6.46 13.91 -5.54
N LYS A 32 6.68 14.46 -4.33
CA LYS A 32 5.74 15.40 -3.67
C LYS A 32 5.38 16.65 -4.47
N ASN A 33 6.26 17.09 -5.37
CA ASN A 33 6.06 18.27 -6.23
C ASN A 33 5.61 17.89 -7.65
N LYS A 34 5.39 16.60 -7.91
CA LYS A 34 5.02 16.03 -9.22
C LYS A 34 3.72 15.23 -9.17
N ALA A 35 3.23 14.93 -7.97
CA ALA A 35 2.03 14.16 -7.73
C ALA A 35 1.06 14.96 -6.84
N ASP A 36 -0.21 14.98 -7.24
CA ASP A 36 -1.29 15.53 -6.42
C ASP A 36 -1.94 14.47 -5.52
N ILE A 37 -1.76 13.19 -5.87
CA ILE A 37 -2.30 12.04 -5.14
C ILE A 37 -1.23 10.96 -5.03
N PHE A 38 -1.21 10.28 -3.89
CA PHE A 38 -0.46 9.05 -3.66
C PHE A 38 -1.40 7.85 -3.47
N VAL A 39 -1.33 6.90 -4.42
CA VAL A 39 -1.97 5.59 -4.32
C VAL A 39 -0.89 4.54 -4.09
N LEU A 40 -0.94 3.87 -2.93
CA LEU A 40 0.00 2.82 -2.56
C LEU A 40 -0.60 1.45 -2.80
N LEU A 41 0.07 0.63 -3.61
CA LEU A 41 -0.27 -0.78 -3.80
C LEU A 41 0.52 -1.63 -2.81
N THR A 42 -0.14 -2.49 -2.05
CA THR A 42 0.51 -3.31 -1.03
C THR A 42 0.14 -4.79 -1.16
N HIS A 43 0.98 -5.64 -0.56
CA HIS A 43 0.71 -7.07 -0.43
C HIS A 43 1.11 -7.56 0.98
N GLN A 44 0.71 -6.81 2.01
CA GLN A 44 1.09 -7.06 3.41
C GLN A 44 -0.09 -7.45 4.31
N GLY A 45 -1.33 -7.31 3.83
CA GLY A 45 -2.54 -7.67 4.57
C GLY A 45 -3.19 -6.47 5.26
N ALA A 46 -4.50 -6.55 5.44
CA ALA A 46 -5.33 -5.42 5.87
C ALA A 46 -4.89 -4.79 7.20
N ASP A 47 -4.53 -5.59 8.21
CA ASP A 47 -4.09 -5.07 9.50
C ASP A 47 -2.75 -4.33 9.40
N LEU A 48 -1.84 -4.80 8.55
CA LEU A 48 -0.58 -4.13 8.29
C LEU A 48 -0.78 -2.87 7.45
N ASP A 49 -1.74 -2.84 6.53
CA ASP A 49 -2.11 -1.63 5.80
C ASP A 49 -2.64 -0.54 6.74
N VAL A 50 -3.46 -0.91 7.72
CA VAL A 50 -3.94 0.00 8.78
C VAL A 50 -2.76 0.56 9.60
N ALA A 51 -1.90 -0.32 10.11
CA ALA A 51 -0.71 0.09 10.86
C ALA A 51 0.28 0.92 10.01
N PHE A 52 0.27 0.74 8.69
CA PHE A 52 1.07 1.52 7.75
C PHE A 52 0.51 2.94 7.61
N ALA A 53 -0.79 3.09 7.39
CA ALA A 53 -1.49 4.39 7.32
C ALA A 53 -1.40 5.19 8.64
N GLU A 54 -1.30 4.52 9.79
CA GLU A 54 -1.02 5.19 11.07
C GLU A 54 0.37 5.86 11.10
N LYS A 55 1.37 5.28 10.41
CA LYS A 55 2.78 5.69 10.48
C LYS A 55 3.24 6.56 9.30
N VAL A 56 2.57 6.46 8.15
CA VAL A 56 2.94 7.15 6.91
C VAL A 56 1.80 8.08 6.52
N LYS A 57 2.02 9.38 6.71
CA LYS A 57 1.06 10.43 6.38
C LYS A 57 1.19 10.84 4.91
N GLY A 58 0.09 11.31 4.34
CA GLY A 58 0.04 11.85 2.97
C GLY A 58 -0.20 10.81 1.88
N ILE A 59 -0.50 9.56 2.26
CA ILE A 59 -1.04 8.57 1.32
C ILE A 59 -2.55 8.80 1.25
N ASP A 60 -3.11 8.93 0.06
CA ASP A 60 -4.56 9.14 -0.10
C ASP A 60 -5.30 7.80 -0.15
N VAL A 61 -4.74 6.80 -0.84
CA VAL A 61 -5.35 5.47 -0.97
C VAL A 61 -4.31 4.36 -0.83
N ILE A 62 -4.66 3.32 -0.08
CA ILE A 62 -3.99 2.02 -0.08
C ILE A 62 -4.91 1.00 -0.75
N VAL A 63 -4.42 0.37 -1.83
CA VAL A 63 -5.05 -0.79 -2.44
C VAL A 63 -4.24 -2.03 -2.04
N GLY A 64 -4.77 -2.76 -1.06
CA GLY A 64 -4.06 -3.86 -0.41
C GLY A 64 -4.44 -5.24 -0.93
N SER A 65 -3.67 -6.23 -0.52
CA SER A 65 -3.91 -7.66 -0.77
C SER A 65 -3.28 -8.51 0.36
N HIS A 66 -2.99 -9.78 0.09
CA HIS A 66 -2.43 -10.79 1.00
C HIS A 66 -3.43 -11.45 1.95
N SER A 67 -4.18 -10.69 2.75
CA SER A 67 -5.09 -11.25 3.76
C SER A 67 -6.39 -11.84 3.18
N GLN A 68 -6.60 -11.72 1.87
CA GLN A 68 -7.83 -12.13 1.18
C GLN A 68 -9.09 -11.45 1.76
N SER A 69 -8.90 -10.29 2.39
CA SER A 69 -9.99 -9.52 3.00
C SER A 69 -10.86 -8.93 1.90
N ALA A 70 -12.16 -9.21 1.95
CA ALA A 70 -13.15 -8.47 1.20
C ALA A 70 -13.67 -7.35 2.11
N MET A 71 -13.56 -6.10 1.66
CA MET A 71 -14.06 -4.94 2.39
C MET A 71 -15.33 -4.43 1.70
N ASP A 72 -16.47 -4.49 2.39
CA ASP A 72 -17.72 -3.93 1.88
C ASP A 72 -17.67 -2.40 1.81
N GLU A 73 -16.97 -1.78 2.77
CA GLU A 73 -16.70 -0.34 2.83
C GLU A 73 -15.20 -0.09 3.04
N PRO A 74 -14.64 1.00 2.47
CA PRO A 74 -13.25 1.35 2.71
C PRO A 74 -13.02 1.66 4.19
N LYS A 75 -11.87 1.24 4.72
CA LYS A 75 -11.43 1.68 6.04
C LYS A 75 -10.62 2.96 5.90
N GLU A 76 -11.00 4.01 6.63
CA GLU A 76 -10.24 5.26 6.63
C GLU A 76 -9.36 5.37 7.89
N VAL A 77 -8.08 5.71 7.69
CA VAL A 77 -7.10 5.91 8.77
C VAL A 77 -6.27 7.15 8.44
N ASN A 78 -6.34 8.18 9.29
CA ASN A 78 -5.60 9.44 9.11
C ASN A 78 -5.78 10.10 7.72
N GLY A 79 -6.97 9.99 7.12
CA GLY A 79 -7.26 10.51 5.79
C GLY A 79 -6.81 9.62 4.63
N THR A 80 -6.24 8.43 4.92
CA THR A 80 -5.94 7.40 3.92
C THR A 80 -7.10 6.42 3.82
N LEU A 81 -7.66 6.24 2.62
CA LEU A 81 -8.63 5.19 2.32
C LEU A 81 -7.92 3.86 2.08
N ILE A 82 -8.38 2.78 2.73
CA ILE A 82 -7.81 1.44 2.59
C ILE A 82 -8.89 0.52 2.03
N VAL A 83 -8.56 -0.18 0.94
CA VAL A 83 -9.47 -1.11 0.26
C VAL A 83 -8.80 -2.43 -0.09
N GLN A 84 -9.58 -3.51 -0.06
CA GLN A 84 -9.20 -4.84 -0.57
C GLN A 84 -10.42 -5.55 -1.21
N ALA A 85 -10.19 -6.28 -2.30
CA ALA A 85 -11.23 -6.92 -3.11
C ALA A 85 -11.34 -8.46 -2.90
N GLY A 86 -10.91 -8.97 -1.74
CA GLY A 86 -10.97 -10.40 -1.46
C GLY A 86 -9.95 -11.23 -2.24
N LYS A 87 -10.38 -12.35 -2.81
CA LYS A 87 -9.52 -13.34 -3.47
C LYS A 87 -10.13 -13.88 -4.75
N GLU A 88 -9.29 -14.53 -5.55
CA GLU A 88 -9.70 -15.37 -6.70
C GLU A 88 -10.58 -14.65 -7.73
N GLY A 89 -10.56 -13.31 -7.74
CA GLY A 89 -11.40 -12.51 -8.64
C GLY A 89 -12.90 -12.58 -8.34
N TYR A 90 -13.31 -13.04 -7.14
CA TYR A 90 -14.73 -13.09 -6.75
C TYR A 90 -15.36 -11.69 -6.70
N TYR A 91 -14.53 -10.68 -6.41
CA TYR A 91 -14.96 -9.29 -6.39
C TYR A 91 -14.00 -8.42 -7.21
N VAL A 92 -14.55 -7.34 -7.75
CA VAL A 92 -13.80 -6.23 -8.33
C VAL A 92 -14.12 -5.00 -7.49
N GLY A 93 -13.13 -4.50 -6.77
CA GLY A 93 -13.27 -3.27 -5.99
C GLY A 93 -13.23 -2.05 -6.91
N THR A 94 -14.06 -1.06 -6.63
CA THR A 94 -14.05 0.24 -7.32
C THR A 94 -13.82 1.34 -6.29
N VAL A 95 -12.79 2.15 -6.51
CA VAL A 95 -12.52 3.36 -5.72
C VAL A 95 -12.74 4.56 -6.61
N GLU A 96 -13.66 5.44 -6.22
CA GLU A 96 -13.90 6.70 -6.89
C GLU A 96 -13.36 7.83 -6.01
N MET A 97 -12.57 8.73 -6.62
CA MET A 97 -12.03 9.91 -5.96
C MET A 97 -12.36 11.15 -6.77
N VAL A 98 -12.84 12.18 -6.08
CA VAL A 98 -13.10 13.50 -6.68
C VAL A 98 -12.04 14.48 -6.19
N LEU A 99 -11.24 14.97 -7.14
CA LEU A 99 -10.24 15.99 -6.87
C LEU A 99 -10.81 17.35 -7.18
N LYS A 100 -10.75 18.25 -6.21
CA LYS A 100 -10.90 19.68 -6.46
C LYS A 100 -9.52 20.22 -6.80
N GLY A 101 -9.38 20.85 -7.96
CA GLY A 101 -8.12 21.46 -8.37
C GLY A 101 -7.61 22.42 -7.30
N LYS A 102 -6.28 22.46 -7.10
CA LYS A 102 -5.65 23.48 -6.27
C LYS A 102 -5.80 24.82 -6.99
N GLU A 103 -6.39 25.82 -6.32
CA GLU A 103 -6.33 27.23 -6.77
C GLU A 103 -4.88 27.75 -6.72
#